data_AF-A0A1H2R3D7-F1
#
_entry.id   AF-A0A1H2R3D7-F1
#
_cell.length_a   1.000
_cell.length_b   1.000
_cell.length_c   1.000
_cell.angle_alpha   90.00
_cell.angle_beta   90.00
_cell.angle_gamma   90.00
#
_symmetry.space_group_name_H-M   'P 1'
#
loop_
_entity.id
_entity.type
_entity.pdbx_description
1 polymer ?
#
loop_
_entity_poly.entity_id
_entity_poly.type
_entity_poly.pdbx_seq_one_letter_code
_entity_poly.pdbx_strand_id
1 'polypeptide(L)'
;MKINDWQQWLSDHCSVEQLKSWFAYNAEAPLLFNSSLFLGLFLVFYFVYILTRKHTYFRTVYVVLFSLFFYYKAGGNYFVLLLLSSGINYFLAQQIHENWGNKRLQRFFLALSCIVNLGILGYYKYTNFLIDSLNQLFHSHFALQDIILPIGISFYTFQTMSYTIDIYRREIAPARSFLDFTFFVSFFPQLVAGPIVRAKDFIPQIYKKVSLTKEETAQALFLIIGGLLKKAVISDYISINFVDRVFDAPSSYTSFENLLAVYGYALQIYCDFSGYSDIAIGLALLMGFTLPENFRTPYQSRNITEFWHRWHISLSTWLKDYLYIPLGGNRQGSFWGYFFPTLFFIATLSWAFMQGGESLVPLFITLGVIILFEVSILLSPDKAKALRSHFNQLTTMLLGGLWHGANLRFIIWGALHGLALSFHKSFKEIFPDKTPTKRSFLRGIVALISVVVTFHFVAFCWIFFRSRDFSTSMTLIGNIGQLSYDPHQWWVIIEGYQNVMILLVIGFIWHFFPYKWNEALKLFFQRIPLVGKAIIVAAVFWLVYATATAGPQPFIYFQF
;
A
#
# COMPACT_ATOMS: atom_id res chain seq x y z
N MET A 1 13.22 37.51 -20.52
CA MET A 1 13.96 36.51 -21.32
C MET A 1 13.87 36.91 -22.78
N LYS A 2 15.00 37.04 -23.46
CA LYS A 2 15.06 37.33 -24.91
C LYS A 2 14.73 36.05 -25.68
N ILE A 3 14.29 36.18 -26.93
CA ILE A 3 13.92 35.03 -27.80
C ILE A 3 15.11 34.05 -28.00
N ASN A 4 16.34 34.56 -28.01
CA ASN A 4 17.54 33.74 -28.13
C ASN A 4 17.77 32.85 -26.89
N ASP A 5 17.36 33.31 -25.70
CA ASP A 5 17.42 32.50 -24.47
C ASP A 5 16.46 31.31 -24.55
N TRP A 6 15.31 31.47 -25.22
CA TRP A 6 14.35 30.39 -25.44
C TRP A 6 14.82 29.36 -26.45
N GLN A 7 15.48 29.78 -27.54
CA GLN A 7 16.06 28.85 -28.51
C GLN A 7 17.19 28.04 -27.92
N GLN A 8 18.05 28.67 -27.12
CA GLN A 8 19.14 27.98 -26.43
C GLN A 8 18.59 27.05 -25.35
N TRP A 9 17.61 27.50 -24.55
CA TRP A 9 16.92 26.64 -23.59
C TRP A 9 16.22 25.43 -24.26
N LEU A 10 15.55 25.61 -25.40
CA LEU A 10 14.96 24.51 -26.18
C LEU A 10 16.01 23.57 -26.77
N SER A 11 17.14 24.10 -27.25
CA SER A 11 18.29 23.30 -27.68
C SER A 11 18.82 22.40 -26.55
N ASP A 12 18.96 22.99 -25.36
CA ASP A 12 19.57 22.34 -24.21
C ASP A 12 18.62 21.36 -23.48
N HIS A 13 17.30 21.54 -23.63
CA HIS A 13 16.27 20.74 -22.94
C HIS A 13 15.38 19.88 -23.86
N CYS A 14 15.48 20.05 -25.18
CA CYS A 14 14.76 19.27 -26.21
C CYS A 14 15.71 18.77 -27.30
N SER A 15 16.92 18.33 -26.92
CA SER A 15 17.81 17.63 -27.85
C SER A 15 17.17 16.33 -28.35
N VAL A 16 17.57 15.85 -29.53
CA VAL A 16 17.04 14.58 -30.10
C VAL A 16 17.29 13.40 -29.16
N GLU A 17 18.41 13.40 -28.44
CA GLU A 17 18.75 12.37 -27.46
C GLU A 17 17.85 12.44 -26.23
N GLN A 18 17.53 13.63 -25.76
CA GLN A 18 16.61 13.84 -24.64
C GLN A 18 15.18 13.46 -25.01
N LEU A 19 14.74 13.77 -26.24
CA LEU A 19 13.46 13.28 -26.76
C LEU A 19 13.42 11.75 -26.82
N LYS A 20 14.49 11.10 -27.29
CA LYS A 20 14.59 9.64 -27.27
C LYS A 20 14.53 9.08 -25.85
N SER A 21 15.17 9.73 -24.89
CA SER A 21 15.18 9.28 -23.48
C SER A 21 13.79 9.36 -22.82
N TRP A 22 12.91 10.27 -23.28
CA TRP A 22 11.52 10.32 -22.81
C TRP A 22 10.77 9.02 -23.12
N PHE A 23 11.05 8.39 -24.26
CA PHE A 23 10.36 7.17 -24.70
C PHE A 23 11.13 5.87 -24.40
N ALA A 24 12.45 5.91 -24.24
CA ALA A 24 13.25 4.73 -23.91
C ALA A 24 13.11 4.33 -22.42
N TYR A 25 13.02 3.04 -22.11
CA TYR A 25 13.07 2.57 -20.72
C TYR A 25 14.43 2.81 -20.09
N ASN A 26 14.42 3.26 -18.82
CA ASN A 26 15.60 3.37 -17.97
C ASN A 26 15.25 2.80 -16.60
N ALA A 27 15.97 1.76 -16.17
CA ALA A 27 15.74 1.08 -14.90
C ALA A 27 16.07 1.97 -13.68
N GLU A 28 16.98 2.93 -13.83
CA GLU A 28 17.39 3.83 -12.75
C GLU A 28 16.45 5.03 -12.59
N ALA A 29 15.61 5.29 -13.59
CA ALA A 29 14.70 6.45 -13.61
C ALA A 29 13.28 6.02 -14.04
N PRO A 30 12.58 5.22 -13.22
CA PRO A 30 11.23 4.79 -13.51
C PRO A 30 10.26 5.98 -13.58
N LEU A 31 9.26 5.90 -14.44
CA LEU A 31 8.24 6.95 -14.56
C LEU A 31 7.28 6.93 -13.37
N LEU A 32 7.37 7.95 -12.51
CA LEU A 32 6.54 8.11 -11.30
C LEU A 32 5.59 9.31 -11.41
N PHE A 33 4.46 9.28 -10.70
CA PHE A 33 3.46 10.35 -10.74
C PHE A 33 3.93 11.71 -10.21
N ASN A 34 4.91 11.72 -9.32
CA ASN A 34 5.54 12.94 -8.80
C ASN A 34 6.68 13.45 -9.70
N SER A 35 6.97 12.79 -10.84
CA SER A 35 7.99 13.26 -11.78
C SER A 35 7.45 14.34 -12.73
N SER A 36 8.30 15.29 -13.10
CA SER A 36 7.99 16.33 -14.09
C SER A 36 7.70 15.74 -15.48
N LEU A 37 8.42 14.67 -15.87
CA LEU A 37 8.21 13.97 -17.12
C LEU A 37 6.80 13.37 -17.19
N PHE A 38 6.34 12.72 -16.12
CA PHE A 38 4.98 12.18 -16.06
C PHE A 38 3.93 13.28 -16.23
N LEU A 39 4.08 14.42 -15.54
CA LEU A 39 3.14 15.54 -15.69
C LEU A 39 3.05 16.01 -17.14
N GLY A 40 4.19 16.25 -17.80
CA GLY A 40 4.21 16.69 -19.19
C GLY A 40 3.52 15.69 -20.13
N LEU A 41 3.86 14.41 -20.00
CA LEU A 41 3.24 13.32 -20.77
C LEU A 41 1.74 13.20 -20.48
N PHE A 42 1.34 13.32 -19.21
CA PHE A 42 -0.07 13.24 -18.81
C PHE A 42 -0.87 14.43 -19.34
N LEU A 43 -0.33 15.65 -19.37
CA LEU A 43 -1.01 16.81 -19.95
C LEU A 43 -1.27 16.63 -21.44
N VAL A 44 -0.28 16.14 -22.19
CA VAL A 44 -0.44 15.80 -23.62
C VAL A 44 -1.49 14.69 -23.78
N PHE A 45 -1.38 13.63 -22.98
CA PHE A 45 -2.34 12.54 -22.97
C PHE A 45 -3.77 13.02 -22.69
N TYR A 46 -3.93 13.83 -21.65
CA TYR A 46 -5.23 14.32 -21.19
C TYR A 46 -5.88 15.26 -22.22
N PHE A 47 -5.07 16.09 -22.89
CA PHE A 47 -5.54 16.93 -23.99
C PHE A 47 -6.14 16.10 -25.12
N VAL A 48 -5.42 15.07 -25.61
CA VAL A 48 -5.93 14.14 -26.64
C VAL A 48 -7.14 13.36 -26.12
N TYR A 49 -7.10 12.90 -24.87
CA TYR A 49 -8.19 12.18 -24.22
C TYR A 49 -9.50 12.98 -24.25
N ILE A 50 -9.47 14.28 -23.91
CA ILE A 50 -10.65 15.16 -23.97
C ILE A 50 -11.19 15.30 -25.40
N LEU A 51 -10.31 15.48 -26.39
CA LEU A 51 -10.71 15.61 -27.80
C LEU A 51 -11.45 14.36 -28.30
N THR A 52 -11.15 13.19 -27.73
CA THR A 52 -11.74 11.91 -28.12
C THR A 52 -13.05 11.57 -27.40
N ARG A 53 -13.65 12.51 -26.65
CA ARG A 53 -14.89 12.30 -25.86
C ARG A 53 -16.07 11.70 -26.63
N LYS A 54 -16.11 11.88 -27.95
CA LYS A 54 -17.18 11.35 -28.84
C LYS A 54 -16.86 9.97 -29.43
N HIS A 55 -15.61 9.50 -29.33
CA HIS A 55 -15.11 8.28 -29.96
C HIS A 55 -14.72 7.24 -28.90
N THR A 56 -15.70 6.56 -28.31
CA THR A 56 -15.50 5.65 -27.18
C THR A 56 -14.45 4.56 -27.45
N TYR A 57 -14.51 3.88 -28.60
CA TYR A 57 -13.57 2.81 -28.93
C TYR A 57 -12.13 3.33 -29.05
N PHE A 58 -11.92 4.41 -29.81
CA PHE A 58 -10.60 5.04 -29.93
C PHE A 58 -10.05 5.43 -28.57
N ARG A 59 -10.88 6.03 -27.72
CA ARG A 59 -10.50 6.42 -26.36
C ARG A 59 -10.09 5.23 -25.50
N THR A 60 -10.83 4.12 -25.56
CA THR A 60 -10.46 2.89 -24.83
C THR A 60 -9.10 2.36 -25.28
N VAL A 61 -8.87 2.27 -26.60
CA VAL A 61 -7.57 1.88 -27.17
C VAL A 61 -6.47 2.85 -26.74
N TYR A 62 -6.73 4.15 -26.81
CA TYR A 62 -5.77 5.18 -26.45
C TYR A 62 -5.33 5.10 -24.98
N VAL A 63 -6.27 4.91 -24.06
CA VAL A 63 -5.97 4.73 -22.63
C VAL A 63 -5.18 3.44 -22.40
N VAL A 64 -5.54 2.33 -23.07
CA VAL A 64 -4.79 1.06 -22.95
C VAL A 64 -3.36 1.26 -23.44
N LEU A 65 -3.15 1.87 -24.61
CA LEU A 65 -1.81 2.10 -25.15
C LEU A 65 -0.97 3.00 -24.24
N PHE A 66 -1.54 4.11 -23.76
CA PHE A 66 -0.86 4.98 -22.81
C PHE A 66 -0.54 4.24 -21.51
N SER A 67 -1.42 3.36 -21.05
CA SER A 67 -1.20 2.61 -19.83
C SER A 67 -0.12 1.54 -19.96
N LEU A 68 -0.05 0.86 -21.10
CA LEU A 68 1.04 -0.07 -21.42
C LEU A 68 2.37 0.68 -21.57
N PHE A 69 2.37 1.86 -22.19
CA PHE A 69 3.54 2.74 -22.27
C PHE A 69 4.00 3.20 -20.88
N PHE A 70 3.07 3.63 -20.03
CA PHE A 70 3.37 4.01 -18.65
C PHE A 70 3.98 2.85 -17.88
N TYR A 71 3.42 1.65 -17.98
CA TYR A 71 3.98 0.47 -17.34
C TYR A 71 5.37 0.12 -17.89
N TYR A 72 5.58 0.21 -19.21
CA TYR A 72 6.89 0.00 -19.82
C TYR A 72 7.93 0.98 -19.27
N LYS A 73 7.58 2.26 -19.14
CA LYS A 73 8.47 3.27 -18.56
C LYS A 73 8.67 3.12 -17.05
N ALA A 74 7.71 2.53 -16.34
CA ALA A 74 7.81 2.29 -14.91
C ALA A 74 8.62 1.03 -14.58
N GLY A 75 8.38 -0.09 -15.30
CA GLY A 75 8.90 -1.42 -14.96
C GLY A 75 9.41 -2.24 -16.15
N GLY A 76 9.71 -1.63 -17.29
CA GLY A 76 10.33 -2.31 -18.43
C GLY A 76 9.41 -3.28 -19.17
N ASN A 77 9.98 -4.37 -19.72
CA ASN A 77 9.26 -5.29 -20.61
C ASN A 77 8.21 -6.17 -19.91
N TYR A 78 8.05 -6.06 -18.59
CA TYR A 78 7.06 -6.84 -17.84
C TYR A 78 5.59 -6.50 -18.18
N PHE A 79 5.32 -5.46 -18.99
CA PHE A 79 3.96 -5.23 -19.52
C PHE A 79 3.48 -6.41 -20.37
N VAL A 80 4.39 -7.18 -20.95
CA VAL A 80 4.07 -8.43 -21.67
C VAL A 80 3.44 -9.45 -20.72
N LEU A 81 3.99 -9.59 -19.50
CA LEU A 81 3.43 -10.47 -18.48
C LEU A 81 2.02 -10.02 -18.07
N LEU A 82 1.79 -8.71 -17.99
CA LEU A 82 0.46 -8.14 -17.73
C LEU A 82 -0.55 -8.50 -18.83
N LEU A 83 -0.15 -8.40 -20.11
CA LEU A 83 -0.99 -8.77 -21.24
C LEU A 83 -1.29 -10.28 -21.28
N LEU A 84 -0.27 -11.11 -21.03
CA LEU A 84 -0.44 -12.57 -20.92
C LEU A 84 -1.38 -12.95 -19.78
N SER A 85 -1.17 -12.37 -18.59
CA SER A 85 -2.05 -12.56 -17.43
C SER A 85 -3.48 -12.11 -17.74
N SER A 86 -3.64 -10.98 -18.43
CA SER A 86 -4.95 -10.48 -18.87
C SER A 86 -5.63 -11.44 -19.84
N GLY A 87 -4.89 -11.98 -20.82
CA GLY A 87 -5.42 -12.93 -21.80
C GLY A 87 -5.88 -14.23 -21.16
N ILE A 88 -5.05 -14.82 -20.30
CA ILE A 88 -5.37 -16.05 -19.58
C ILE A 88 -6.60 -15.85 -18.68
N ASN A 89 -6.63 -14.78 -17.88
CA ASN A 89 -7.73 -14.55 -16.96
C ASN A 89 -9.03 -14.17 -17.67
N TYR A 90 -8.97 -13.45 -18.79
CA TYR A 90 -10.13 -13.20 -19.64
C TYR A 90 -10.71 -14.51 -20.17
N PHE A 91 -9.87 -15.38 -20.72
CA PHE A 91 -10.30 -16.69 -21.23
C PHE A 91 -10.92 -17.56 -20.13
N LEU A 92 -10.23 -17.71 -18.99
CA LEU A 92 -10.73 -18.52 -17.87
C LEU A 92 -12.04 -17.97 -17.29
N ALA A 93 -12.19 -16.64 -17.22
CA ALA A 93 -13.44 -16.01 -16.83
C ALA A 93 -14.61 -16.35 -17.77
N GLN A 94 -14.37 -16.32 -19.09
CA GLN A 94 -15.37 -16.74 -20.08
C GLN A 94 -15.74 -18.21 -19.92
N GLN A 95 -14.74 -19.09 -19.74
CA GLN A 95 -14.98 -20.52 -19.52
C GLN A 95 -15.80 -20.78 -18.24
N ILE A 96 -15.56 -20.03 -17.16
CA ILE A 96 -16.38 -20.11 -15.94
C ILE A 96 -17.83 -19.71 -16.23
N HIS A 97 -18.02 -18.63 -16.99
CA HIS A 97 -19.33 -18.07 -17.33
C HIS A 97 -20.15 -18.99 -18.24
N GLU A 98 -19.56 -19.46 -19.34
CA GLU A 98 -20.19 -20.41 -20.28
C GLU A 98 -20.61 -21.71 -19.59
N ASN A 99 -19.83 -22.13 -18.59
CA ASN A 99 -20.08 -23.35 -17.82
C ASN A 99 -20.87 -23.12 -16.54
N TRP A 100 -21.66 -22.03 -16.42
CA TRP A 100 -22.51 -21.79 -15.24
C TRP A 100 -23.45 -22.95 -14.87
N GLY A 101 -23.78 -23.83 -15.82
CA GLY A 101 -24.54 -25.06 -15.57
C GLY A 101 -23.73 -26.24 -15.01
N ASN A 102 -22.39 -26.25 -15.14
CA ASN A 102 -21.53 -27.38 -14.76
C ASN A 102 -20.54 -27.01 -13.64
N LYS A 103 -20.96 -27.26 -12.39
CA LYS A 103 -20.16 -26.92 -11.20
C LYS A 103 -18.74 -27.51 -11.18
N ARG A 104 -18.52 -28.68 -11.79
CA ARG A 104 -17.18 -29.30 -11.83
C ARG A 104 -16.22 -28.49 -12.70
N LEU A 105 -16.66 -28.14 -13.92
CA LEU A 105 -15.87 -27.32 -14.84
C LEU A 105 -15.64 -25.92 -14.29
N GLN A 106 -16.65 -25.28 -13.68
CA GLN A 106 -16.46 -23.97 -13.04
C GLN A 106 -15.37 -24.00 -11.97
N ARG A 107 -15.41 -25.01 -11.09
CA ARG A 107 -14.40 -25.18 -10.03
C ARG A 107 -13.02 -25.45 -10.61
N PHE A 108 -12.94 -26.24 -11.68
CA PHE A 108 -11.68 -26.49 -12.39
C PHE A 108 -11.09 -25.20 -12.96
N PHE A 109 -11.85 -24.42 -13.72
CA PHE A 109 -11.36 -23.16 -14.30
C PHE A 109 -11.05 -22.10 -13.24
N LEU A 110 -11.82 -22.03 -12.16
CA LEU A 110 -11.51 -21.17 -11.02
C LEU A 110 -10.20 -21.60 -10.35
N ALA A 111 -10.03 -22.89 -10.07
CA ALA A 111 -8.81 -23.41 -9.46
C ALA A 111 -7.60 -23.15 -10.37
N LEU A 112 -7.74 -23.37 -11.68
CA LEU A 112 -6.71 -23.07 -12.67
C LEU A 112 -6.36 -21.57 -12.67
N SER A 113 -7.35 -20.68 -12.60
CA SER A 113 -7.11 -19.22 -12.48
C SER A 113 -6.34 -18.90 -11.21
N CYS A 114 -6.74 -19.43 -10.05
CA CYS A 114 -6.03 -19.20 -8.79
C CYS A 114 -4.59 -19.74 -8.85
N ILE A 115 -4.38 -20.95 -9.40
CA ILE A 115 -3.05 -21.57 -9.53
C ILE A 115 -2.15 -20.74 -10.44
N VAL A 116 -2.64 -20.28 -11.60
CA VAL A 116 -1.84 -19.47 -12.53
C VAL A 116 -1.46 -18.13 -11.90
N ASN A 117 -2.44 -17.41 -11.33
CA ASN A 117 -2.19 -16.11 -10.72
C ASN A 117 -1.24 -16.19 -9.51
N LEU A 118 -1.50 -17.13 -8.58
CA LEU A 118 -0.63 -17.34 -7.42
C LEU A 118 0.72 -17.96 -7.81
N GLY A 119 0.79 -18.74 -8.89
CA GLY A 119 2.03 -19.29 -9.42
C GLY A 119 2.93 -18.23 -10.02
N ILE A 120 2.38 -17.31 -10.84
CA ILE A 120 3.10 -16.15 -11.37
C ILE A 120 3.60 -15.26 -10.23
N LEU A 121 2.71 -14.89 -9.30
CA LEU A 121 3.11 -14.11 -8.12
C LEU A 121 4.16 -14.86 -7.31
N GLY A 122 4.00 -16.16 -7.14
CA GLY A 122 4.85 -16.98 -6.30
C GLY A 122 6.27 -17.12 -6.84
N TYR A 123 6.39 -17.30 -8.16
CA TYR A 123 7.67 -17.36 -8.86
C TYR A 123 8.45 -16.05 -8.69
N TYR A 124 7.86 -14.91 -9.05
CA TYR A 124 8.59 -13.64 -9.00
C TYR A 124 8.85 -13.14 -7.57
N LYS A 125 8.00 -13.52 -6.60
CA LYS A 125 8.09 -12.99 -5.23
C LYS A 125 8.84 -13.87 -4.25
N TYR A 126 8.74 -15.20 -4.36
CA TYR A 126 9.27 -16.12 -3.35
C TYR A 126 10.39 -17.02 -3.85
N THR A 127 10.69 -17.09 -5.15
CA THR A 127 11.73 -18.02 -5.65
C THR A 127 13.11 -17.73 -5.07
N ASN A 128 13.55 -16.47 -5.03
CA ASN A 128 14.86 -16.13 -4.44
C ASN A 128 14.91 -16.51 -2.95
N PHE A 129 13.89 -16.15 -2.18
CA PHE A 129 13.78 -16.54 -0.76
C PHE A 129 13.80 -18.06 -0.55
N LEU A 130 13.11 -18.83 -1.39
CA LEU A 130 13.10 -20.29 -1.32
C LEU A 130 14.46 -20.89 -1.67
N ILE A 131 15.14 -20.36 -2.68
CA ILE A 131 16.49 -20.79 -3.06
C ILE A 131 17.47 -20.51 -1.93
N ASP A 132 17.45 -19.29 -1.38
CA ASP A 132 18.31 -18.90 -0.25
C ASP A 132 18.08 -19.80 0.96
N SER A 133 16.81 -20.10 1.27
CA SER A 133 16.44 -20.98 2.38
C SER A 133 16.92 -22.42 2.15
N LEU A 134 16.78 -22.96 0.92
CA LEU A 134 17.25 -24.30 0.58
C LEU A 134 18.78 -24.39 0.61
N ASN A 135 19.48 -23.37 0.12
CA ASN A 135 20.93 -23.28 0.18
C ASN A 135 21.45 -23.25 1.61
N GLN A 136 20.78 -22.52 2.50
CA GLN A 136 21.11 -22.51 3.92
C GLN A 136 20.84 -23.88 4.58
N LEU A 137 19.71 -24.51 4.26
CA LEU A 137 19.30 -25.77 4.89
C LEU A 137 20.15 -26.97 4.44
N PHE A 138 20.50 -27.03 3.16
CA PHE A 138 21.24 -28.15 2.57
C PHE A 138 22.73 -27.85 2.34
N HIS A 139 23.20 -26.67 2.77
CA HIS A 139 24.55 -26.16 2.48
C HIS A 139 24.90 -26.24 0.99
N SER A 140 23.92 -25.96 0.11
CA SER A 140 24.09 -25.96 -1.34
C SER A 140 24.40 -24.57 -1.89
N HIS A 141 24.85 -24.53 -3.16
CA HIS A 141 25.15 -23.30 -3.89
C HIS A 141 24.30 -23.16 -5.16
N PHE A 142 23.03 -23.59 -5.10
CA PHE A 142 22.14 -23.47 -6.24
C PHE A 142 21.80 -21.99 -6.46
N ALA A 143 22.14 -21.45 -7.63
CA ALA A 143 21.83 -20.08 -8.01
C ALA A 143 21.07 -20.07 -9.34
N LEU A 144 19.96 -19.35 -9.38
CA LEU A 144 19.33 -18.92 -10.62
C LEU A 144 19.81 -17.49 -10.95
N GLN A 145 19.61 -17.04 -12.19
CA GLN A 145 19.72 -15.62 -12.49
C GLN A 145 18.72 -14.84 -11.61
N ASP A 146 19.13 -13.67 -11.13
CA ASP A 146 18.30 -12.83 -10.26
C ASP A 146 16.95 -12.55 -10.90
N ILE A 147 15.91 -13.15 -10.32
CA ILE A 147 14.53 -12.93 -10.75
C ILE A 147 14.11 -11.57 -10.20
N ILE A 148 14.01 -10.58 -11.09
CA ILE A 148 13.56 -9.23 -10.74
C ILE A 148 12.05 -9.23 -10.57
N LEU A 149 11.56 -8.71 -9.44
CA LEU A 149 10.14 -8.59 -9.15
C LEU A 149 9.49 -7.51 -10.04
N PRO A 150 8.48 -7.85 -10.87
CA PRO A 150 7.81 -6.87 -11.69
C PRO A 150 6.96 -5.90 -10.86
N ILE A 151 7.05 -4.62 -11.18
CA ILE A 151 6.24 -3.58 -10.54
C ILE A 151 4.74 -3.87 -10.71
N GLY A 152 3.97 -3.76 -9.63
CA GLY A 152 2.51 -3.92 -9.67
C GLY A 152 2.01 -5.37 -9.78
N ILE A 153 2.90 -6.38 -9.85
CA ILE A 153 2.52 -7.80 -9.96
C ILE A 153 1.55 -8.28 -8.90
N SER A 154 1.74 -7.82 -7.66
CA SER A 154 0.85 -8.16 -6.56
C SER A 154 -0.54 -7.54 -6.72
N PHE A 155 -0.63 -6.34 -7.29
CA PHE A 155 -1.90 -5.61 -7.45
C PHE A 155 -2.73 -6.19 -8.59
N TYR A 156 -2.15 -6.34 -9.79
CA TYR A 156 -2.92 -6.88 -10.91
C TYR A 156 -3.30 -8.34 -10.70
N THR A 157 -2.46 -9.14 -10.02
CA THR A 157 -2.80 -10.52 -9.63
C THR A 157 -4.06 -10.57 -8.76
N PHE A 158 -4.20 -9.65 -7.79
CA PHE A 158 -5.41 -9.56 -6.97
C PHE A 158 -6.64 -9.09 -7.76
N GLN A 159 -6.47 -8.16 -8.71
CA GLN A 159 -7.55 -7.70 -9.57
C GLN A 159 -8.06 -8.80 -10.51
N THR A 160 -7.16 -9.52 -11.18
CA THR A 160 -7.51 -10.61 -12.10
C THR A 160 -8.12 -11.80 -11.37
N MET A 161 -7.62 -12.16 -10.18
CA MET A 161 -8.23 -13.18 -9.32
C MET A 161 -9.62 -12.77 -8.83
N SER A 162 -9.80 -11.54 -8.36
CA SER A 162 -11.12 -11.05 -7.94
C SER A 162 -12.14 -11.15 -9.07
N TYR A 163 -11.74 -10.81 -10.29
CA TYR A 163 -12.61 -10.91 -11.45
C TYR A 163 -13.10 -12.33 -11.72
N THR A 164 -12.21 -13.34 -11.72
CA THR A 164 -12.61 -14.73 -11.94
C THR A 164 -13.43 -15.29 -10.77
N ILE A 165 -13.09 -14.91 -9.54
CA ILE A 165 -13.85 -15.29 -8.33
C ILE A 165 -15.26 -14.69 -8.35
N ASP A 166 -15.41 -13.40 -8.70
CA ASP A 166 -16.70 -12.72 -8.71
C ASP A 166 -17.63 -13.29 -9.79
N ILE A 167 -17.09 -13.67 -10.96
CA ILE A 167 -17.86 -14.36 -12.02
C ILE A 167 -18.27 -15.77 -11.58
N TYR A 168 -17.37 -16.49 -10.89
CA TYR A 168 -17.71 -17.80 -10.30
C TYR A 168 -18.81 -17.67 -9.26
N ARG A 169 -18.77 -16.63 -8.42
CA ARG A 169 -19.81 -16.30 -7.42
C ARG A 169 -21.08 -15.72 -8.06
N ARG A 170 -21.08 -15.46 -9.37
CA ARG A 170 -22.17 -14.85 -10.14
C ARG A 170 -22.53 -13.43 -9.65
N GLU A 171 -21.55 -12.71 -9.10
CA GLU A 171 -21.71 -11.31 -8.71
C GLU A 171 -21.67 -10.39 -9.94
N ILE A 172 -20.94 -10.79 -10.99
CA ILE A 172 -20.81 -10.05 -12.26
C ILE A 172 -20.81 -10.99 -13.47
N ALA A 173 -21.11 -10.42 -14.63
CA ALA A 173 -20.85 -11.03 -15.93
C ALA A 173 -19.44 -10.66 -16.43
N PRO A 174 -18.84 -11.45 -17.34
CA PRO A 174 -17.58 -11.08 -17.98
C PRO A 174 -17.63 -9.73 -18.71
N ALA A 175 -16.47 -9.08 -18.83
CA ALA A 175 -16.27 -7.91 -19.68
C ALA A 175 -16.71 -8.21 -21.12
N ARG A 176 -17.26 -7.20 -21.81
CA ARG A 176 -17.80 -7.36 -23.18
C ARG A 176 -16.74 -7.68 -24.22
N SER A 177 -15.48 -7.35 -23.96
CA SER A 177 -14.36 -7.61 -24.84
C SER A 177 -13.06 -7.77 -24.06
N PHE A 178 -12.07 -8.40 -24.71
CA PHE A 178 -10.71 -8.48 -24.17
C PHE A 178 -10.09 -7.08 -23.97
N LEU A 179 -10.43 -6.13 -24.84
CA LEU A 179 -9.97 -4.74 -24.73
C LEU A 179 -10.49 -4.07 -23.45
N ASP A 180 -11.77 -4.25 -23.11
CA ASP A 180 -12.34 -3.67 -21.88
C ASP A 180 -11.73 -4.29 -20.62
N PHE A 181 -11.47 -5.61 -20.64
CA PHE A 181 -10.79 -6.27 -19.55
C PHE A 181 -9.33 -5.81 -19.41
N THR A 182 -8.62 -5.67 -20.53
CA THR A 182 -7.26 -5.13 -20.57
C THR A 182 -7.25 -3.68 -20.08
N PHE A 183 -8.24 -2.86 -20.44
CA PHE A 183 -8.40 -1.50 -19.91
C PHE A 183 -8.51 -1.53 -18.38
N PHE A 184 -9.35 -2.41 -17.81
CA PHE A 184 -9.48 -2.55 -16.37
C PHE A 184 -8.16 -2.93 -15.69
N VAL A 185 -7.50 -3.99 -16.17
CA VAL A 185 -6.26 -4.49 -15.54
C VAL A 185 -5.10 -3.51 -15.71
N SER A 186 -4.98 -2.91 -16.89
CA SER A 186 -3.86 -2.00 -17.20
C SER A 186 -4.08 -0.56 -16.77
N PHE A 187 -5.24 -0.17 -16.25
CA PHE A 187 -5.55 1.25 -15.99
C PHE A 187 -4.44 1.96 -15.18
N PHE A 188 -3.65 2.81 -15.85
CA PHE A 188 -2.38 3.29 -15.28
C PHE A 188 -2.49 4.00 -13.92
N PRO A 189 -3.57 4.74 -13.58
CA PRO A 189 -3.69 5.38 -12.26
C PRO A 189 -3.63 4.35 -11.12
N GLN A 190 -4.19 3.15 -11.31
CA GLN A 190 -4.21 2.12 -10.28
C GLN A 190 -3.08 1.09 -10.40
N LEU A 191 -2.52 0.92 -11.60
CA LEU A 191 -1.75 -0.26 -11.99
C LEU A 191 -0.52 -0.54 -11.12
N VAL A 192 0.23 0.50 -10.77
CA VAL A 192 1.50 0.37 -10.06
C VAL A 192 1.29 0.16 -8.56
N ALA A 193 0.49 1.04 -7.95
CA ALA A 193 0.31 1.11 -6.50
C ALA A 193 -0.95 1.88 -6.08
N GLY A 194 -1.93 2.02 -6.96
CA GLY A 194 -3.19 2.67 -6.58
C GLY A 194 -4.09 1.73 -5.76
N PRO A 195 -5.30 2.18 -5.42
CA PRO A 195 -6.27 1.33 -4.74
C PRO A 195 -6.51 0.02 -5.50
N ILE A 196 -6.65 -1.10 -4.80
CA ILE A 196 -7.05 -2.38 -5.40
C ILE A 196 -8.52 -2.30 -5.78
N VAL A 197 -8.78 -2.17 -7.08
CA VAL A 197 -10.12 -1.93 -7.61
C VAL A 197 -10.80 -3.23 -8.01
N ARG A 198 -12.10 -3.31 -7.75
CA ARG A 198 -12.92 -4.48 -8.13
C ARG A 198 -13.51 -4.27 -9.51
N ALA A 199 -13.51 -5.33 -10.30
CA ALA A 199 -14.09 -5.34 -11.64
C ALA A 199 -15.57 -4.92 -11.64
N LYS A 200 -16.33 -5.34 -10.61
CA LYS A 200 -17.75 -5.01 -10.46
C LYS A 200 -18.05 -3.52 -10.34
N ASP A 201 -17.13 -2.76 -9.76
CA ASP A 201 -17.29 -1.32 -9.55
C ASP A 201 -16.72 -0.53 -10.74
N PHE A 202 -15.67 -1.05 -11.41
CA PHE A 202 -14.93 -0.32 -12.43
C PHE A 202 -15.40 -0.57 -13.86
N ILE A 203 -15.58 -1.84 -14.26
CA ILE A 203 -15.93 -2.20 -15.65
C ILE A 203 -17.22 -1.49 -16.12
N PRO A 204 -18.30 -1.39 -15.30
CA PRO A 204 -19.49 -0.64 -15.71
C PRO A 204 -19.23 0.83 -16.05
N GLN A 205 -18.18 1.45 -15.47
CA GLN A 205 -17.83 2.84 -15.74
C GLN A 205 -17.24 3.03 -17.14
N ILE A 206 -16.56 2.01 -17.70
CA ILE A 206 -15.99 2.04 -19.06
C ILE A 206 -17.08 2.28 -20.12
N TYR A 207 -18.30 1.76 -19.86
CA TYR A 207 -19.44 1.84 -20.76
C TYR A 207 -20.26 3.13 -20.60
N LYS A 208 -19.98 3.94 -19.58
CA LYS A 208 -20.68 5.22 -19.35
C LYS A 208 -20.08 6.32 -20.23
N LYS A 209 -20.92 7.27 -20.64
CA LYS A 209 -20.44 8.50 -21.27
C LYS A 209 -19.67 9.29 -20.23
N VAL A 210 -18.48 9.76 -20.60
CA VAL A 210 -17.65 10.56 -19.68
C VAL A 210 -18.23 11.97 -19.60
N SER A 211 -18.57 12.36 -18.38
CA SER A 211 -18.95 13.71 -18.01
C SER A 211 -18.11 14.10 -16.80
N LEU A 212 -17.47 15.26 -16.87
CA LEU A 212 -16.70 15.82 -15.77
C LEU A 212 -17.29 17.17 -15.40
N THR A 213 -17.80 17.28 -14.18
CA THR A 213 -18.32 18.53 -13.62
C THR A 213 -17.18 19.45 -13.16
N LYS A 214 -17.50 20.72 -12.91
CA LYS A 214 -16.50 21.67 -12.36
C LYS A 214 -16.08 21.28 -10.95
N GLU A 215 -17.02 20.72 -10.19
CA GLU A 215 -16.86 20.22 -8.83
C GLU A 215 -15.93 19.01 -8.80
N GLU A 216 -16.14 18.02 -9.68
CA GLU A 216 -15.27 16.85 -9.82
C GLU A 216 -13.87 17.25 -10.31
N THR A 217 -13.77 18.21 -11.24
CA THR A 217 -12.48 18.75 -11.68
C THR A 217 -11.71 19.38 -10.51
N ALA A 218 -12.40 20.18 -9.70
CA ALA A 218 -11.79 20.80 -8.52
C ALA A 218 -11.38 19.75 -7.48
N GLN A 219 -12.21 18.73 -7.24
CA GLN A 219 -11.88 17.63 -6.35
C GLN A 219 -10.66 16.85 -6.83
N ALA A 220 -10.59 16.55 -8.13
CA ALA A 220 -9.47 15.83 -8.73
C ALA A 220 -8.16 16.60 -8.58
N LEU A 221 -8.16 17.90 -8.89
CA LEU A 221 -7.00 18.77 -8.70
C LEU A 221 -6.60 18.90 -7.22
N PHE A 222 -7.58 19.00 -6.31
CA PHE A 222 -7.34 19.04 -4.87
C PHE A 222 -6.63 17.77 -4.38
N LEU A 223 -7.05 16.59 -4.86
CA LEU A 223 -6.43 15.30 -4.55
C LEU A 223 -5.00 15.21 -5.12
N ILE A 224 -4.79 15.61 -6.37
CA ILE A 224 -3.45 15.61 -6.99
C ILE A 224 -2.50 16.54 -6.22
N ILE A 225 -2.92 17.77 -5.91
CA ILE A 225 -2.14 18.73 -5.13
C ILE A 225 -1.81 18.16 -3.75
N GLY A 226 -2.82 17.69 -3.01
CA GLY A 226 -2.63 17.15 -1.68
C GLY A 226 -1.71 15.92 -1.69
N GLY A 227 -1.84 15.07 -2.72
CA GLY A 227 -1.00 13.90 -2.87
C GLY A 227 0.46 14.22 -3.22
N LEU A 228 0.69 15.22 -4.08
CA LEU A 228 2.04 15.71 -4.40
C LEU A 228 2.73 16.30 -3.17
N LEU A 229 2.03 17.11 -2.37
CA LEU A 229 2.58 17.67 -1.14
C LEU A 229 2.93 16.57 -0.12
N LYS A 230 2.02 15.61 0.11
CA LYS A 230 2.29 14.50 1.02
C LYS A 230 3.47 13.66 0.56
N LYS A 231 3.49 13.24 -0.70
CA LYS A 231 4.55 12.36 -1.21
C LYS A 231 5.87 13.12 -1.38
N ALA A 232 5.91 14.11 -2.26
CA ALA A 232 7.18 14.69 -2.70
C ALA A 232 7.77 15.72 -1.73
N VAL A 233 6.94 16.43 -0.95
CA VAL A 233 7.43 17.46 -0.01
C VAL A 233 7.64 16.90 1.39
N ILE A 234 6.68 16.13 1.92
CA ILE A 234 6.77 15.61 3.29
C ILE A 234 7.52 14.28 3.33
N SER A 235 7.00 13.26 2.63
CA SER A 235 7.52 11.89 2.74
C SER A 235 8.93 11.77 2.19
N ASP A 236 9.16 12.14 0.93
CA ASP A 236 10.45 11.98 0.26
C ASP A 236 11.55 12.76 1.00
N TYR A 237 11.24 13.97 1.51
CA TYR A 237 12.20 14.77 2.27
C TYR A 237 12.57 14.15 3.62
N ILE A 238 11.58 13.69 4.41
CA ILE A 238 11.82 13.06 5.72
C ILE A 238 12.59 11.74 5.55
N SER A 239 12.28 10.98 4.50
CA SER A 239 12.97 9.73 4.13
C SER A 239 14.48 9.96 3.96
N ILE A 240 14.85 10.76 2.96
CA ILE A 240 16.25 10.93 2.53
C ILE A 240 17.11 11.62 3.59
N ASN A 241 16.53 12.60 4.29
CA ASN A 241 17.29 13.46 5.19
C ASN A 241 17.39 12.93 6.61
N PHE A 242 16.60 11.92 6.99
CA PHE A 242 16.61 11.40 8.35
C PHE A 242 16.29 9.92 8.45
N VAL A 243 15.08 9.50 8.07
CA VAL A 243 14.58 8.14 8.38
C VAL A 243 15.47 7.06 7.76
N ASP A 244 15.85 7.21 6.48
CA ASP A 244 16.66 6.20 5.80
C ASP A 244 18.03 6.05 6.47
N ARG A 245 18.66 7.18 6.83
CA ARG A 245 19.98 7.20 7.46
C ARG A 245 19.98 6.50 8.82
N VAL A 246 18.92 6.70 9.63
CA VAL A 246 18.80 6.07 10.95
C VAL A 246 18.50 4.58 10.81
N PHE A 247 17.59 4.19 9.90
CA PHE A 247 17.26 2.77 9.70
C PHE A 247 18.40 1.97 9.04
N ASP A 248 19.25 2.60 8.25
CA ASP A 248 20.37 1.94 7.58
C ASP A 248 21.56 1.71 8.54
N ALA A 249 21.72 2.54 9.58
CA ALA A 249 22.82 2.45 10.54
C ALA A 249 22.40 2.83 11.98
N PRO A 250 21.45 2.13 12.61
CA PRO A 250 20.82 2.57 13.87
C PRO A 250 21.79 2.73 15.04
N SER A 251 22.87 1.94 15.08
CA SER A 251 23.91 2.03 16.10
C SER A 251 24.77 3.30 16.03
N SER A 252 24.70 4.04 14.92
CA SER A 252 25.40 5.33 14.76
C SER A 252 24.61 6.52 15.29
N TYR A 253 23.38 6.29 15.77
CA TYR A 253 22.45 7.31 16.23
C TYR A 253 22.03 7.06 17.68
N THR A 254 21.64 8.13 18.37
CA THR A 254 21.17 8.07 19.76
C THR A 254 19.81 7.35 19.86
N SER A 255 19.47 6.87 21.06
CA SER A 255 18.15 6.28 21.35
C SER A 255 16.98 7.20 20.99
N PHE A 256 17.16 8.52 21.18
CA PHE A 256 16.15 9.52 20.83
C PHE A 256 15.96 9.65 19.31
N GLU A 257 17.05 9.66 18.54
CA GLU A 257 16.99 9.67 17.07
C GLU A 257 16.36 8.39 16.52
N ASN A 258 16.69 7.23 17.10
CA ASN A 258 16.07 5.96 16.74
C ASN A 258 14.54 6.02 16.97
N LEU A 259 14.08 6.58 18.10
CA LEU A 259 12.64 6.76 18.37
C LEU A 259 11.99 7.76 17.39
N LEU A 260 12.63 8.91 17.14
CA LEU A 260 12.15 9.89 16.18
C LEU A 260 12.08 9.32 14.76
N ALA A 261 13.02 8.46 14.37
CA ALA A 261 13.00 7.80 13.08
C ALA A 261 11.83 6.82 12.95
N VAL A 262 11.44 6.12 14.02
CA VAL A 262 10.24 5.26 14.02
C VAL A 262 8.96 6.08 13.82
N TYR A 263 8.83 7.22 14.51
CA TYR A 263 7.69 8.11 14.29
C TYR A 263 7.74 8.80 12.91
N GLY A 264 8.93 9.17 12.45
CA GLY A 264 9.14 9.74 11.14
C GLY A 264 8.78 8.76 10.04
N TYR A 265 9.14 7.49 10.20
CA TYR A 265 8.76 6.43 9.29
C TYR A 265 7.25 6.22 9.27
N ALA A 266 6.58 6.26 10.42
CA ALA A 266 5.11 6.18 10.47
C ALA A 266 4.46 7.31 9.66
N LEU A 267 4.95 8.55 9.77
CA LEU A 267 4.44 9.63 8.93
C LEU A 267 4.81 9.45 7.44
N GLN A 268 6.05 9.05 7.16
CA GLN A 268 6.56 8.79 5.80
C GLN A 268 5.70 7.76 5.07
N ILE A 269 5.54 6.55 5.62
CA ILE A 269 4.76 5.49 4.97
C ILE A 269 3.31 5.91 4.71
N TYR A 270 2.71 6.68 5.62
CA TYR A 270 1.38 7.24 5.41
C TYR A 270 1.35 8.28 4.28
N CYS A 271 2.27 9.24 4.31
CA CYS A 271 2.32 10.34 3.35
C CYS A 271 2.70 9.86 1.94
N ASP A 272 3.64 8.93 1.82
CA ASP A 272 4.01 8.29 0.55
C ASP A 272 2.81 7.60 -0.08
N PHE A 273 2.17 6.70 0.68
CA PHE A 273 1.15 5.83 0.13
C PHE A 273 -0.21 6.50 -0.02
N SER A 274 -0.64 7.29 0.97
CA SER A 274 -1.83 8.10 0.80
C SER A 274 -1.63 9.20 -0.23
N GLY A 275 -0.41 9.73 -0.39
CA GLY A 275 -0.09 10.71 -1.41
C GLY A 275 -0.19 10.13 -2.82
N TYR A 276 0.43 8.96 -3.03
CA TYR A 276 0.29 8.22 -4.28
C TYR A 276 -1.17 7.86 -4.59
N SER A 277 -1.90 7.36 -3.60
CA SER A 277 -3.32 7.00 -3.75
C SER A 277 -4.19 8.20 -4.13
N ASP A 278 -3.96 9.36 -3.52
CA ASP A 278 -4.72 10.58 -3.85
C ASP A 278 -4.41 11.07 -5.26
N ILE A 279 -3.15 11.04 -5.70
CA ILE A 279 -2.80 11.37 -7.09
C ILE A 279 -3.49 10.40 -8.05
N ALA A 280 -3.44 9.09 -7.79
CA ALA A 280 -4.11 8.06 -8.58
C ALA A 280 -5.63 8.29 -8.69
N ILE A 281 -6.31 8.55 -7.55
CA ILE A 281 -7.76 8.82 -7.50
C ILE A 281 -8.08 10.10 -8.27
N GLY A 282 -7.27 11.16 -8.11
CA GLY A 282 -7.46 12.42 -8.82
C GLY A 282 -7.27 12.30 -10.34
N LEU A 283 -6.22 11.61 -10.79
CA LEU A 283 -5.99 11.36 -12.23
C LEU A 283 -7.12 10.54 -12.84
N ALA A 284 -7.59 9.50 -12.14
CA ALA A 284 -8.73 8.72 -12.58
C ALA A 284 -10.02 9.56 -12.65
N LEU A 285 -10.25 10.44 -11.66
CA LEU A 285 -11.42 11.31 -11.62
C LEU A 285 -11.40 12.32 -12.78
N LEU A 286 -10.24 12.90 -13.14
CA LEU A 286 -10.10 13.73 -14.34
C LEU A 286 -10.49 12.99 -15.63
N MET A 287 -10.24 11.68 -15.67
CA MET A 287 -10.63 10.79 -16.77
C MET A 287 -12.08 10.26 -16.65
N GLY A 288 -12.84 10.72 -15.66
CA GLY A 288 -14.23 10.30 -15.45
C GLY A 288 -14.41 8.92 -14.80
N PHE A 289 -13.37 8.39 -14.16
CA PHE A 289 -13.41 7.13 -13.41
C PHE A 289 -13.29 7.39 -11.91
N THR A 290 -14.17 6.77 -11.13
CA THR A 290 -14.12 6.86 -9.67
C THR A 290 -13.41 5.63 -9.11
N LEU A 291 -12.31 5.87 -8.38
CA LEU A 291 -11.59 4.84 -7.63
C LEU A 291 -11.95 4.91 -6.13
N PRO A 292 -11.90 3.79 -5.40
CA PRO A 292 -12.17 3.79 -3.97
C PRO A 292 -11.08 4.51 -3.18
N GLU A 293 -11.47 5.16 -2.08
CA GLU A 293 -10.53 5.73 -1.11
C GLU A 293 -9.70 4.63 -0.45
N ASN A 294 -8.41 4.88 -0.27
CA ASN A 294 -7.51 3.93 0.36
C ASN A 294 -7.14 4.25 1.81
N PHE A 295 -7.29 5.52 2.24
CA PHE A 295 -6.90 5.99 3.57
C PHE A 295 -7.92 6.96 4.18
N ARG A 296 -8.13 6.85 5.49
CA ARG A 296 -9.03 7.73 6.28
C ARG A 296 -8.43 8.10 7.65
N THR A 297 -7.41 8.96 7.63
CA THR A 297 -6.66 9.45 8.81
C THR A 297 -6.40 8.33 9.85
N PRO A 298 -5.66 7.27 9.46
CA PRO A 298 -5.55 6.03 10.22
C PRO A 298 -4.92 6.16 11.61
N TYR A 299 -4.06 7.15 11.88
CA TYR A 299 -3.47 7.36 13.21
C TYR A 299 -4.42 8.05 14.19
N GLN A 300 -5.61 8.47 13.75
CA GLN A 300 -6.71 8.86 14.65
C GLN A 300 -7.49 7.67 15.23
N SER A 301 -7.09 6.43 14.92
CA SER A 301 -7.81 5.22 15.33
C SER A 301 -7.64 4.96 16.82
N ARG A 302 -8.73 4.59 17.48
CA ARG A 302 -8.74 4.27 18.92
C ARG A 302 -8.40 2.81 19.22
N ASN A 303 -8.37 1.97 18.21
CA ASN A 303 -8.03 0.56 18.34
C ASN A 303 -7.55 0.01 16.99
N ILE A 304 -6.97 -1.19 17.04
CA ILE A 304 -6.38 -1.81 15.86
C ILE A 304 -7.41 -2.21 14.78
N THR A 305 -8.64 -2.56 15.16
CA THR A 305 -9.69 -2.85 14.18
C THR A 305 -10.11 -1.59 13.42
N GLU A 306 -10.24 -0.46 14.11
CA GLU A 306 -10.51 0.82 13.48
C GLU A 306 -9.37 1.24 12.55
N PHE A 307 -8.11 1.00 12.94
CA PHE A 307 -6.94 1.25 12.10
C PHE A 307 -7.03 0.50 10.77
N TRP A 308 -7.34 -0.80 10.77
CA TRP A 308 -7.49 -1.60 9.54
C TRP A 308 -8.72 -1.25 8.69
N HIS A 309 -9.67 -0.47 9.21
CA HIS A 309 -10.76 0.11 8.43
C HIS A 309 -10.41 1.48 7.83
N ARG A 310 -9.26 2.05 8.21
CA ARG A 310 -8.78 3.38 7.80
C ARG A 310 -7.44 3.35 7.06
N TRP A 311 -6.70 2.25 7.15
CA TRP A 311 -5.41 2.01 6.51
C TRP A 311 -5.56 1.01 5.37
N HIS A 312 -5.00 1.32 4.20
CA HIS A 312 -4.98 0.46 3.01
C HIS A 312 -6.32 -0.27 2.78
N ILE A 313 -7.40 0.51 2.75
CA ILE A 313 -8.79 0.03 2.81
C ILE A 313 -9.08 -0.96 1.68
N SER A 314 -8.54 -0.72 0.48
CA SER A 314 -8.74 -1.62 -0.65
C SER A 314 -8.15 -3.01 -0.40
N LEU A 315 -6.96 -3.10 0.20
CA LEU A 315 -6.33 -4.38 0.55
C LEU A 315 -7.06 -5.05 1.71
N SER A 316 -7.36 -4.28 2.77
CA SER A 316 -8.06 -4.78 3.96
C SER A 316 -9.42 -5.40 3.59
N THR A 317 -10.17 -4.73 2.72
CA THR A 317 -11.45 -5.26 2.22
C THR A 317 -11.28 -6.43 1.25
N TRP A 318 -10.21 -6.45 0.44
CA TRP A 318 -9.88 -7.59 -0.41
C TRP A 318 -9.56 -8.85 0.42
N LEU A 319 -8.66 -8.73 1.41
CA LEU A 319 -8.31 -9.82 2.33
C LEU A 319 -9.55 -10.31 3.07
N LYS A 320 -10.43 -9.40 3.50
CA LYS A 320 -11.68 -9.78 4.13
C LYS A 320 -12.57 -10.65 3.22
N ASP A 321 -12.80 -10.22 1.97
CA ASP A 321 -13.82 -10.81 1.08
C ASP A 321 -13.32 -12.03 0.28
N TYR A 322 -12.01 -12.09 0.01
CA TYR A 322 -11.38 -13.14 -0.80
C TYR A 322 -10.51 -14.12 0.00
N LEU A 323 -10.19 -13.82 1.27
CA LEU A 323 -9.41 -14.71 2.13
C LEU A 323 -10.13 -15.03 3.45
N TYR A 324 -10.40 -14.03 4.29
CA TYR A 324 -10.95 -14.23 5.64
C TYR A 324 -12.34 -14.89 5.65
N ILE A 325 -13.29 -14.37 4.87
CA ILE A 325 -14.65 -14.93 4.77
C ILE A 325 -14.61 -16.35 4.18
N PRO A 326 -13.90 -16.61 3.06
CA PRO A 326 -13.73 -17.98 2.52
C PRO A 326 -13.09 -18.98 3.49
N LEU A 327 -12.19 -18.55 4.38
CA LEU A 327 -11.60 -19.41 5.42
C LEU A 327 -12.61 -19.80 6.53
N GLY A 328 -13.82 -19.24 6.52
CA GLY A 328 -14.90 -19.49 7.48
C GLY A 328 -15.22 -18.28 8.37
N GLY A 329 -14.45 -17.19 8.26
CA GLY A 329 -14.65 -15.94 8.96
C GLY A 329 -14.82 -16.12 10.47
N ASN A 330 -15.95 -15.62 10.99
CA ASN A 330 -16.32 -15.75 12.41
C ASN A 330 -17.09 -17.03 12.74
N ARG A 331 -17.43 -17.86 11.74
CA ARG A 331 -18.46 -18.90 11.86
C ARG A 331 -17.85 -20.29 11.91
N GLN A 332 -16.91 -20.57 11.01
CA GLN A 332 -16.33 -21.89 10.83
C GLN A 332 -14.80 -21.80 10.82
N GLY A 333 -14.14 -22.91 11.16
CA GLY A 333 -12.71 -23.08 10.93
C GLY A 333 -12.48 -23.88 9.65
N SER A 334 -11.42 -23.58 8.93
CA SER A 334 -10.96 -24.35 7.76
C SER A 334 -9.58 -24.93 8.06
N PHE A 335 -9.21 -26.01 7.36
CA PHE A 335 -7.87 -26.59 7.47
C PHE A 335 -6.78 -25.51 7.30
N TRP A 336 -6.88 -24.70 6.25
CA TRP A 336 -5.94 -23.62 5.99
C TRP A 336 -5.95 -22.51 7.05
N GLY A 337 -7.10 -22.26 7.68
CA GLY A 337 -7.19 -21.32 8.81
C GLY A 337 -6.43 -21.77 10.06
N TYR A 338 -6.22 -23.08 10.24
CA TYR A 338 -5.38 -23.60 11.32
C TYR A 338 -3.93 -23.82 10.89
N PHE A 339 -3.71 -24.25 9.65
CA PHE A 339 -2.40 -24.63 9.15
C PHE A 339 -1.35 -23.53 9.28
N PHE A 340 -1.63 -22.31 8.80
CA PHE A 340 -0.63 -21.24 8.79
C PHE A 340 -0.22 -20.75 10.20
N PRO A 341 -1.16 -20.48 11.13
CA PRO A 341 -0.81 -20.17 12.51
C PRO A 341 -0.04 -21.28 13.21
N THR A 342 -0.45 -22.55 13.04
CA THR A 342 0.25 -23.69 13.64
C THR A 342 1.68 -23.79 13.10
N LEU A 343 1.86 -23.65 11.78
CA LEU A 343 3.19 -23.64 11.15
C LEU A 343 4.04 -22.47 11.68
N PHE A 344 3.45 -21.29 11.81
CA PHE A 344 4.12 -20.11 12.39
C PHE A 344 4.61 -20.40 13.82
N PHE A 345 3.75 -20.89 14.70
CA PHE A 345 4.13 -21.18 16.08
C PHE A 345 5.20 -22.27 16.17
N ILE A 346 5.08 -23.35 15.40
CA ILE A 346 6.10 -24.40 15.32
C ILE A 346 7.44 -23.80 14.86
N ALA A 347 7.44 -23.02 13.78
CA ALA A 347 8.66 -22.39 13.25
C ALA A 347 9.31 -21.45 14.28
N THR A 348 8.52 -20.60 14.95
CA THR A 348 9.05 -19.69 15.99
C THR A 348 9.58 -20.43 17.21
N LEU A 349 9.00 -21.59 17.54
CA LEU A 349 9.45 -22.41 18.66
C LEU A 349 10.73 -23.16 18.32
N SER A 350 10.80 -23.76 17.12
CA SER A 350 12.03 -24.38 16.60
C SER A 350 13.18 -23.37 16.53
N TRP A 351 12.93 -22.17 15.99
CA TRP A 351 13.92 -21.09 15.99
C TRP A 351 14.37 -20.72 17.40
N ALA A 352 13.45 -20.56 18.34
CA ALA A 352 13.78 -20.23 19.71
C ALA A 352 14.63 -21.32 20.41
N PHE A 353 14.37 -22.60 20.12
CA PHE A 353 15.19 -23.70 20.63
C PHE A 353 16.58 -23.73 20.01
N MET A 354 16.71 -23.47 18.71
CA MET A 354 18.01 -23.40 18.02
C MET A 354 18.88 -22.26 18.60
N GLN A 355 18.27 -21.13 18.95
CA GLN A 355 18.98 -20.00 19.58
C GLN A 355 19.22 -20.18 21.08
N GLY A 356 18.62 -21.20 21.71
CA GLY A 356 18.70 -21.43 23.15
C GLY A 356 20.10 -21.69 23.69
N GLY A 357 21.05 -22.06 22.82
CA GLY A 357 22.46 -22.20 23.17
C GLY A 357 23.17 -20.87 23.44
N GLU A 358 22.68 -19.77 22.86
CA GLU A 358 23.26 -18.43 23.03
C GLU A 358 22.44 -17.57 24.02
N SER A 359 21.11 -17.67 23.98
CA SER A 359 20.23 -16.86 24.83
C SER A 359 18.85 -17.50 25.02
N LEU A 360 18.29 -17.35 26.23
CA LEU A 360 16.91 -17.76 26.53
C LEU A 360 15.86 -16.72 26.11
N VAL A 361 16.28 -15.51 25.72
CA VAL A 361 15.37 -14.42 25.34
C VAL A 361 14.42 -14.81 24.20
N PRO A 362 14.88 -15.44 23.10
CA PRO A 362 14.00 -15.93 22.03
C PRO A 362 12.91 -16.88 22.52
N LEU A 363 13.24 -17.77 23.45
CA LEU A 363 12.30 -18.73 24.03
C LEU A 363 11.23 -18.03 24.86
N PHE A 364 11.61 -17.09 25.73
CA PHE A 364 10.64 -16.33 26.51
C PHE A 364 9.71 -15.47 25.65
N ILE A 365 10.24 -14.86 24.58
CA ILE A 365 9.42 -14.10 23.62
C ILE A 365 8.41 -15.03 22.94
N THR A 366 8.86 -16.16 22.38
CA THR A 366 7.98 -17.10 21.68
C THR A 366 6.90 -17.66 22.60
N LEU A 367 7.26 -18.09 23.81
CA LEU A 367 6.29 -18.58 24.80
C LEU A 367 5.31 -17.48 25.20
N GLY A 368 5.79 -16.26 25.44
CA GLY A 368 4.93 -15.11 25.75
C GLY A 368 3.91 -14.81 24.65
N VAL A 369 4.32 -14.92 23.38
CA VAL A 369 3.43 -14.74 22.22
C VAL A 369 2.37 -15.84 22.13
N ILE A 370 2.75 -17.10 22.33
CA ILE A 370 1.82 -18.24 22.35
C ILE A 370 0.80 -18.07 23.49
N ILE A 371 1.28 -17.78 24.70
CA ILE A 371 0.43 -17.54 25.87
C ILE A 371 -0.51 -16.37 25.61
N LEU A 372 -0.04 -15.27 25.04
CA LEU A 372 -0.89 -14.11 24.71
C LEU A 372 -2.01 -14.50 23.73
N PHE A 373 -1.71 -15.32 22.73
CA PHE A 373 -2.69 -15.82 21.77
C PHE A 373 -3.72 -16.73 22.45
N GLU A 374 -3.29 -17.67 23.28
CA GLU A 374 -4.18 -18.55 24.05
C GLU A 374 -5.07 -17.75 25.01
N VAL A 375 -4.49 -16.80 25.76
CA VAL A 375 -5.22 -15.89 26.64
C VAL A 375 -6.28 -15.10 25.85
N SER A 376 -5.96 -14.63 24.63
CA SER A 376 -6.94 -13.93 23.79
C SER A 376 -8.17 -14.79 23.49
N ILE A 377 -8.01 -16.11 23.36
CA ILE A 377 -9.12 -17.06 23.15
C ILE A 377 -9.87 -17.31 24.47
N LEU A 378 -9.13 -17.54 25.56
CA LEU A 378 -9.68 -17.87 26.87
C LEU A 378 -10.49 -16.73 27.49
N LEU A 379 -10.15 -15.47 27.15
CA LEU A 379 -10.88 -14.27 27.56
C LEU A 379 -12.27 -14.17 26.93
N SER A 380 -12.51 -14.77 25.76
CA SER A 380 -13.81 -14.69 25.10
C SER A 380 -14.88 -15.51 25.84
N PRO A 381 -16.10 -14.98 26.01
CA PRO A 381 -17.24 -15.74 26.51
C PRO A 381 -17.55 -17.00 25.68
N ASP A 382 -17.38 -16.93 24.35
CA ASP A 382 -17.56 -18.06 23.43
C ASP A 382 -16.20 -18.52 22.88
N LYS A 383 -15.52 -19.36 23.68
CA LYS A 383 -14.17 -19.88 23.38
C LYS A 383 -14.11 -20.61 22.04
N ALA A 384 -15.16 -21.36 21.67
CA ALA A 384 -15.18 -22.13 20.43
C ALA A 384 -15.25 -21.22 19.19
N LYS A 385 -16.07 -20.17 19.25
CA LYS A 385 -16.10 -19.12 18.21
C LYS A 385 -14.80 -18.31 18.19
N ALA A 386 -14.27 -17.94 19.36
CA ALA A 386 -13.01 -17.20 19.47
C ALA A 386 -11.87 -17.97 18.82
N LEU A 387 -11.68 -19.25 19.18
CA LEU A 387 -10.68 -20.15 18.60
C LEU A 387 -10.72 -20.12 17.06
N ARG A 388 -11.87 -20.46 16.45
CA ARG A 388 -12.03 -20.47 14.99
C ARG A 388 -11.68 -19.11 14.37
N SER A 389 -12.20 -18.05 14.97
CA SER A 389 -12.13 -16.73 14.38
C SER A 389 -10.75 -16.08 14.54
N HIS A 390 -10.04 -16.35 15.63
CA HIS A 390 -8.69 -15.85 15.90
C HIS A 390 -7.66 -16.55 15.02
N PHE A 391 -7.78 -17.86 14.82
CA PHE A 391 -6.97 -18.60 13.85
C PHE A 391 -7.17 -18.08 12.42
N ASN A 392 -8.43 -17.83 12.01
CA ASN A 392 -8.71 -17.23 10.71
C ASN A 392 -8.15 -15.80 10.58
N GLN A 393 -8.22 -14.98 11.64
CA GLN A 393 -7.66 -13.62 11.66
C GLN A 393 -6.12 -13.65 11.56
N LEU A 394 -5.48 -14.51 12.36
CA LEU A 394 -4.04 -14.68 12.36
C LEU A 394 -3.55 -15.20 11.01
N THR A 395 -4.23 -16.19 10.42
CA THR A 395 -3.96 -16.65 9.04
C THR A 395 -4.02 -15.50 8.03
N THR A 396 -5.09 -14.69 8.11
CA THR A 396 -5.29 -13.57 7.18
C THR A 396 -4.16 -12.55 7.31
N MET A 397 -3.72 -12.23 8.52
CA MET A 397 -2.65 -11.27 8.74
C MET A 397 -1.26 -11.82 8.43
N LEU A 398 -0.98 -13.10 8.70
CA LEU A 398 0.26 -13.77 8.31
C LEU A 398 0.42 -13.82 6.79
N LEU A 399 -0.63 -14.21 6.07
CA LEU A 399 -0.65 -14.19 4.61
C LEU A 399 -0.61 -12.77 4.05
N GLY A 400 -1.22 -11.80 4.74
CA GLY A 400 -1.07 -10.37 4.44
C GLY A 400 0.38 -9.89 4.58
N GLY A 401 1.08 -10.32 5.63
CA GLY A 401 2.52 -10.09 5.80
C GLY A 401 3.35 -10.69 4.67
N LEU A 402 3.15 -11.97 4.35
CA LEU A 402 3.81 -12.64 3.23
C LEU A 402 3.54 -11.94 1.89
N TRP A 403 2.32 -11.43 1.70
CA TRP A 403 1.98 -10.63 0.52
C TRP A 403 2.80 -9.35 0.40
N HIS A 404 3.30 -8.77 1.49
CA HIS A 404 4.23 -7.64 1.42
C HIS A 404 5.64 -8.08 0.99
N GLY A 405 6.19 -9.14 1.58
CA GLY A 405 7.49 -9.65 1.18
C GLY A 405 7.85 -11.02 1.77
N ALA A 406 8.77 -11.71 1.08
CA ALA A 406 9.28 -13.02 1.43
C ALA A 406 10.39 -12.93 2.50
N ASN A 407 10.08 -12.38 3.67
CA ASN A 407 11.05 -12.23 4.75
C ASN A 407 10.36 -12.34 6.12
N LEU A 408 11.08 -12.90 7.10
CA LEU A 408 10.61 -13.07 8.47
C LEU A 408 10.05 -11.77 9.07
N ARG A 409 10.63 -10.62 8.75
CA ARG A 409 10.20 -9.29 9.23
C ARG A 409 8.72 -8.99 8.89
N PHE A 410 8.27 -9.36 7.69
CA PHE A 410 6.88 -9.15 7.28
C PHE A 410 5.92 -10.16 7.91
N ILE A 411 6.40 -11.39 8.14
CA ILE A 411 5.62 -12.42 8.86
C ILE A 411 5.40 -11.98 10.31
N ILE A 412 6.42 -11.47 10.99
CA ILE A 412 6.34 -10.93 12.35
C ILE A 412 5.38 -9.73 12.40
N TRP A 413 5.51 -8.79 11.46
CA TRP A 413 4.55 -7.69 11.34
C TRP A 413 3.10 -8.19 11.22
N GLY A 414 2.87 -9.20 10.37
CA GLY A 414 1.56 -9.83 10.22
C GLY A 414 1.07 -10.51 11.50
N ALA A 415 1.96 -11.24 12.19
CA ALA A 415 1.65 -11.89 13.45
C ALA A 415 1.24 -10.87 14.54
N LEU A 416 2.00 -9.78 14.71
CA LEU A 416 1.69 -8.74 15.69
C LEU A 416 0.30 -8.13 15.46
N HIS A 417 -0.04 -7.79 14.22
CA HIS A 417 -1.37 -7.28 13.91
C HIS A 417 -2.47 -8.34 14.10
N GLY A 418 -2.21 -9.60 13.75
CA GLY A 418 -3.14 -10.72 13.96
C GLY A 418 -3.45 -10.97 15.44
N LEU A 419 -2.44 -10.92 16.30
CA LEU A 419 -2.57 -11.03 17.75
C LEU A 419 -3.36 -9.85 18.33
N ALA A 420 -3.01 -8.63 17.94
CA ALA A 420 -3.70 -7.43 18.41
C ALA A 420 -5.18 -7.42 18.00
N LEU A 421 -5.50 -7.84 16.77
CA LEU A 421 -6.88 -7.98 16.28
C LEU A 421 -7.67 -9.07 17.03
N SER A 422 -7.01 -10.17 17.40
CA SER A 422 -7.62 -11.26 18.18
C SER A 422 -7.93 -10.79 19.59
N PHE A 423 -6.96 -10.16 20.26
CA PHE A 423 -7.13 -9.62 21.60
C PHE A 423 -8.21 -8.53 21.66
N HIS A 424 -8.17 -7.55 20.75
CA HIS A 424 -9.16 -6.48 20.70
C HIS A 424 -10.59 -7.01 20.50
N LYS A 425 -10.73 -8.08 19.72
CA LYS A 425 -12.03 -8.70 19.49
C LYS A 425 -12.60 -9.35 20.73
N SER A 426 -11.81 -10.15 21.46
CA SER A 426 -12.24 -10.74 22.73
C SER A 426 -12.52 -9.66 23.78
N PHE A 427 -11.67 -8.64 23.84
CA PHE A 427 -11.89 -7.48 24.71
C PHE A 427 -13.25 -6.81 24.42
N LYS A 428 -13.64 -6.65 23.15
CA LYS A 428 -14.92 -6.05 22.76
C LYS A 428 -16.13 -6.93 23.07
N GLU A 429 -15.97 -8.25 23.11
CA GLU A 429 -17.04 -9.17 23.54
C GLU A 429 -17.29 -9.05 25.06
N ILE A 430 -16.24 -8.81 25.86
CA ILE A 430 -16.35 -8.61 27.32
C ILE A 430 -16.82 -7.20 27.67
N PHE A 431 -16.32 -6.20 26.94
CA PHE A 431 -16.64 -4.79 27.13
C PHE A 431 -17.28 -4.20 25.87
N PRO A 432 -18.57 -4.51 25.58
CA PRO A 432 -19.27 -3.94 24.44
C PRO A 432 -19.36 -2.40 24.52
N ASP A 433 -19.34 -1.76 23.36
CA ASP A 433 -19.57 -0.32 23.26
C ASP A 433 -20.98 0.01 23.80
N LYS A 434 -21.06 0.64 24.97
CA LYS A 434 -22.35 1.12 25.53
C LYS A 434 -22.92 2.23 24.63
N THR A 435 -24.25 2.27 24.48
CA THR A 435 -24.95 3.33 23.74
C THR A 435 -24.55 4.73 24.24
N PRO A 436 -24.42 5.73 23.36
CA PRO A 436 -23.79 7.00 23.68
C PRO A 436 -24.68 7.85 24.61
N THR A 437 -24.53 7.68 25.91
CA THR A 437 -25.14 8.55 26.93
C THR A 437 -24.13 9.61 27.35
N LYS A 438 -24.32 10.84 26.87
CA LYS A 438 -23.59 12.11 27.12
C LYS A 438 -22.05 12.09 26.93
N ARG A 439 -21.50 13.18 26.39
CA ARG A 439 -20.04 13.41 26.35
C ARG A 439 -19.56 13.70 27.78
N SER A 440 -18.63 12.89 28.27
CA SER A 440 -17.96 13.09 29.57
C SER A 440 -16.49 13.38 29.31
N PHE A 441 -15.89 14.26 30.13
CA PHE A 441 -14.46 14.60 30.07
C PHE A 441 -13.56 13.35 30.16
N LEU A 442 -13.89 12.42 31.06
CA LEU A 442 -13.16 11.15 31.21
C LEU A 442 -13.16 10.32 29.91
N ARG A 443 -14.28 10.30 29.16
CA ARG A 443 -14.33 9.60 27.86
C ARG A 443 -13.44 10.26 26.81
N GLY A 444 -13.24 11.58 26.89
CA GLY A 444 -12.29 12.31 26.05
C GLY A 444 -10.85 11.90 26.33
N ILE A 445 -10.47 11.82 27.61
CA ILE A 445 -9.15 11.33 28.03
C ILE A 445 -8.92 9.89 27.59
N VAL A 446 -9.89 9.00 27.84
CA VAL A 446 -9.79 7.59 27.40
C VAL A 446 -9.65 7.50 25.88
N ALA A 447 -10.39 8.32 25.12
CA ALA A 447 -10.24 8.36 23.67
C ALA A 447 -8.82 8.76 23.25
N LEU A 448 -8.26 9.80 23.86
CA LEU A 448 -6.90 10.25 23.58
C LEU A 448 -5.87 9.17 23.90
N ILE A 449 -5.96 8.55 25.09
CA ILE A 449 -5.07 7.46 25.49
C ILE A 449 -5.17 6.30 24.51
N SER A 450 -6.39 5.91 24.11
CA SER A 450 -6.60 4.83 23.13
C SER A 450 -5.96 5.14 21.77
N VAL A 451 -6.03 6.40 21.31
CA VAL A 451 -5.35 6.85 20.09
C VAL A 451 -3.84 6.76 20.26
N VAL A 452 -3.30 7.27 21.35
CA VAL A 452 -1.86 7.23 21.64
C VAL A 452 -1.33 5.79 21.68
N VAL A 453 -1.99 4.90 22.41
CA VAL A 453 -1.59 3.48 22.51
C VAL A 453 -1.66 2.80 21.14
N THR A 454 -2.75 3.01 20.39
CA THR A 454 -2.90 2.41 19.05
C THR A 454 -1.84 2.93 18.09
N PHE A 455 -1.56 4.23 18.12
CA PHE A 455 -0.52 4.84 17.30
C PHE A 455 0.87 4.24 17.61
N HIS A 456 1.24 4.15 18.89
CA HIS A 456 2.54 3.58 19.28
C HIS A 456 2.66 2.12 18.88
N PHE A 457 1.62 1.31 19.12
CA PHE A 457 1.59 -0.09 18.68
C PHE A 457 1.85 -0.20 17.17
N VAL A 458 1.13 0.59 16.37
CA VAL A 458 1.29 0.60 14.90
C VAL A 458 2.67 1.11 14.48
N ALA A 459 3.16 2.19 15.10
CA ALA A 459 4.47 2.76 14.81
C ALA A 459 5.60 1.75 15.07
N PHE A 460 5.52 0.99 16.17
CA PHE A 460 6.51 -0.04 16.47
C PHE A 460 6.38 -1.27 15.56
N CYS A 461 5.16 -1.62 15.13
CA CYS A 461 5.01 -2.65 14.08
C CYS A 461 5.75 -2.25 12.81
N TRP A 462 5.74 -0.95 12.46
CA TRP A 462 6.45 -0.45 11.27
C TRP A 462 7.97 -0.62 11.31
N ILE A 463 8.58 -0.83 12.49
CA ILE A 463 10.02 -1.16 12.59
C ILE A 463 10.34 -2.41 11.75
N PHE A 464 9.56 -3.47 11.90
CA PHE A 464 9.74 -4.71 11.14
C PHE A 464 9.44 -4.55 9.65
N PHE A 465 8.59 -3.60 9.31
CA PHE A 465 8.24 -3.32 7.91
C PHE A 465 9.37 -2.54 7.20
N ARG A 466 10.04 -1.60 7.88
CA ARG A 466 11.11 -0.77 7.29
C ARG A 466 12.51 -1.35 7.36
N SER A 467 12.85 -2.02 8.46
CA SER A 467 14.23 -2.47 8.72
C SER A 467 14.69 -3.44 7.65
N ARG A 468 15.95 -3.30 7.19
CA ARG A 468 16.52 -4.15 6.12
C ARG A 468 16.44 -5.65 6.44
N ASP A 469 16.59 -5.99 7.71
CA ASP A 469 16.59 -7.35 8.22
C ASP A 469 16.11 -7.40 9.69
N PHE A 470 16.01 -8.61 10.22
CA PHE A 470 15.54 -8.84 11.58
C PHE A 470 16.52 -8.34 12.65
N SER A 471 17.84 -8.41 12.42
CA SER A 471 18.87 -7.93 13.35
C SER A 471 18.81 -6.40 13.50
N THR A 472 18.67 -5.69 12.38
CA THR A 472 18.47 -4.24 12.36
C THR A 472 17.20 -3.85 13.14
N SER A 473 16.11 -4.61 12.98
CA SER A 473 14.86 -4.38 13.74
C SER A 473 15.08 -4.48 15.25
N MET A 474 15.81 -5.52 15.69
CA MET A 474 16.11 -5.73 17.11
C MET A 474 17.09 -4.70 17.67
N THR A 475 18.05 -4.24 16.87
CA THR A 475 18.99 -3.16 17.24
C THR A 475 18.25 -1.85 17.48
N LEU A 476 17.33 -1.47 16.59
CA LEU A 476 16.46 -0.29 16.77
C LEU A 476 15.65 -0.36 18.07
N ILE A 477 15.00 -1.51 18.32
CA ILE A 477 14.21 -1.73 19.55
C ILE A 477 15.12 -1.65 20.79
N GLY A 478 16.30 -2.27 20.74
CA GLY A 478 17.29 -2.25 21.82
C GLY A 478 17.77 -0.83 22.14
N ASN A 479 18.12 -0.05 21.11
CA ASN A 479 18.53 1.35 21.25
C ASN A 479 17.41 2.18 21.88
N ILE A 480 16.17 2.05 21.40
CA ILE A 480 15.01 2.77 21.96
C ILE A 480 14.77 2.38 23.43
N GLY A 481 14.97 1.11 23.79
CA GLY A 481 14.85 0.64 25.18
C GLY A 481 15.86 1.27 26.15
N GLN A 482 16.94 1.87 25.64
CA GLN A 482 17.97 2.58 26.41
C GLN A 482 17.73 4.09 26.47
N LEU A 483 16.58 4.58 26.00
CA LEU A 483 16.25 6.00 26.03
C LEU A 483 16.36 6.59 27.44
N SER A 484 17.28 7.54 27.60
CA SER A 484 17.46 8.33 28.81
C SER A 484 16.88 9.74 28.63
N TYR A 485 16.49 10.37 29.74
CA TYR A 485 16.01 11.74 29.73
C TYR A 485 17.19 12.71 29.68
N ASP A 486 17.42 13.32 28.51
CA ASP A 486 18.44 14.36 28.31
C ASP A 486 17.89 15.47 27.39
N PRO A 487 17.19 16.48 27.96
CA PRO A 487 16.58 17.55 27.18
C PRO A 487 17.57 18.39 26.36
N HIS A 488 18.81 18.54 26.84
CA HIS A 488 19.82 19.30 26.14
C HIS A 488 20.24 18.58 24.86
N GLN A 489 20.54 17.28 24.95
CA GLN A 489 20.83 16.45 23.78
C GLN A 489 19.64 16.44 22.81
N TRP A 490 18.42 16.28 23.31
CA TRP A 490 17.21 16.25 22.47
C TRP A 490 17.01 17.56 21.70
N TRP A 491 17.27 18.70 22.34
CA TRP A 491 17.17 20.00 21.69
C TRP A 491 18.21 20.17 20.58
N VAL A 492 19.47 19.80 20.84
CA VAL A 492 20.54 19.84 19.82
C VAL A 492 20.19 18.97 18.60
N ILE A 493 19.60 17.79 18.82
CA ILE A 493 19.12 16.92 17.72
C ILE A 493 17.99 17.59 16.94
N ILE A 494 17.02 18.20 17.62
CA ILE A 494 15.90 18.90 16.98
C ILE A 494 16.40 20.07 16.12
N GLU A 495 17.37 20.85 16.61
CA GLU A 495 18.02 21.93 15.84
C GLU A 495 18.81 21.38 14.65
N GLY A 496 19.57 20.29 14.85
CA GLY A 496 20.33 19.64 13.78
C GLY A 496 19.48 19.13 12.61
N TYR A 497 18.23 18.73 12.90
CA TYR A 497 17.27 18.24 11.91
C TYR A 497 16.05 19.17 11.74
N GLN A 498 16.24 20.49 11.89
CA GLN A 498 15.14 21.46 11.96
C GLN A 498 14.09 21.30 10.86
N ASN A 499 14.50 21.20 9.59
CA ASN A 499 13.57 21.06 8.46
C ASN A 499 12.75 19.77 8.53
N VAL A 500 13.38 18.66 8.93
CA VAL A 500 12.71 17.37 9.12
C VAL A 500 11.70 17.49 10.26
N MET A 501 12.08 18.11 11.38
CA MET A 501 11.18 18.30 12.53
C MET A 501 9.98 19.18 12.19
N ILE A 502 10.18 20.26 11.43
CA ILE A 502 9.10 21.11 10.93
C ILE A 502 8.13 20.31 10.04
N LEU A 503 8.64 19.52 9.10
CA LEU A 503 7.81 18.69 8.22
C LEU A 503 7.08 17.57 8.97
N LEU A 504 7.71 16.99 9.99
CA LEU A 504 7.05 16.03 10.89
C LEU A 504 5.86 16.68 11.60
N VAL A 505 6.06 17.86 12.18
CA VAL A 505 4.99 18.61 12.85
C VAL A 505 3.89 18.98 11.86
N ILE A 506 4.21 19.52 10.69
CA ILE A 506 3.24 19.88 9.65
C ILE A 506 2.44 18.64 9.22
N GLY A 507 3.11 17.52 8.93
CA GLY A 507 2.44 16.32 8.46
C GLY A 507 1.58 15.65 9.52
N PHE A 508 1.99 15.64 10.80
CA PHE A 508 1.12 15.15 11.88
C PHE A 508 -0.06 16.10 12.13
N ILE A 509 0.13 17.43 12.13
CA ILE A 509 -0.98 18.38 12.23
C ILE A 509 -1.99 18.17 11.09
N TRP A 510 -1.50 18.00 9.86
CA TRP A 510 -2.35 17.71 8.71
C TRP A 510 -3.06 16.35 8.86
N HIS A 511 -2.37 15.31 9.34
CA HIS A 511 -2.98 14.01 9.57
C HIS A 511 -4.11 14.05 10.61
N PHE A 512 -3.92 14.84 11.68
CA PHE A 512 -4.89 15.01 12.75
C PHE A 512 -5.90 16.14 12.49
N PHE A 513 -5.90 16.70 11.27
CA PHE A 513 -6.81 17.78 10.89
C PHE A 513 -8.27 17.32 10.96
N PRO A 514 -9.18 18.06 11.62
CA PRO A 514 -10.56 17.64 11.76
C PRO A 514 -11.27 17.54 10.41
N TYR A 515 -12.14 16.54 10.24
CA TYR A 515 -12.89 16.33 8.99
C TYR A 515 -13.60 17.59 8.47
N LYS A 516 -14.22 18.37 9.36
CA LYS A 516 -14.92 19.63 9.01
C LYS A 516 -14.00 20.65 8.34
N TRP A 517 -12.74 20.72 8.76
CA TRP A 517 -11.77 21.67 8.22
C TRP A 517 -11.27 21.21 6.86
N ASN A 518 -11.03 19.91 6.69
CA ASN A 518 -10.73 19.33 5.37
C ASN A 518 -11.85 19.58 4.36
N GLU A 519 -13.12 19.40 4.76
CA GLU A 519 -14.27 19.71 3.89
C GLU A 519 -14.36 21.21 3.60
N ALA A 520 -14.10 22.08 4.57
CA ALA A 520 -14.06 23.52 4.34
C ALA A 520 -12.98 23.92 3.32
N LEU A 521 -11.78 23.32 3.38
CA LEU A 521 -10.71 23.54 2.40
C LEU A 521 -11.11 23.07 0.99
N LYS A 522 -11.75 21.90 0.87
CA LYS A 522 -12.26 21.40 -0.41
C LYS A 522 -13.30 22.36 -1.01
N LEU A 523 -14.28 22.78 -0.21
CA LEU A 523 -15.33 23.71 -0.63
C LEU A 523 -14.75 25.07 -1.02
N PHE A 524 -13.74 25.55 -0.28
CA PHE A 524 -13.02 26.77 -0.63
C PHE A 524 -12.31 26.62 -1.98
N PHE A 525 -11.56 25.53 -2.17
CA PHE A 525 -10.86 25.26 -3.43
C PHE A 525 -11.82 25.15 -4.62
N GLN A 526 -13.00 24.55 -4.44
CA GLN A 526 -14.04 24.48 -5.48
C GLN A 526 -14.43 25.87 -5.99
N ARG A 527 -14.55 26.87 -5.11
CA ARG A 527 -14.95 28.25 -5.45
C ARG A 527 -13.86 29.05 -6.17
N ILE A 528 -12.59 28.63 -6.11
CA ILE A 528 -11.49 29.34 -6.77
C ILE A 528 -11.68 29.29 -8.30
N PRO A 529 -11.53 30.40 -9.05
CA PRO A 529 -11.57 30.39 -10.52
C PRO A 529 -10.50 29.46 -11.12
N LEU A 530 -10.71 28.99 -12.35
CA LEU A 530 -9.77 28.05 -13.01
C LEU A 530 -8.33 28.59 -13.06
N VAL A 531 -8.16 29.90 -13.31
CA VAL A 531 -6.84 30.56 -13.31
C VAL A 531 -6.18 30.47 -11.92
N GLY A 532 -6.92 30.71 -10.84
CA GLY A 532 -6.41 30.57 -9.48
C GLY A 532 -6.01 29.13 -9.16
N LYS A 533 -6.80 28.15 -9.61
CA LYS A 533 -6.45 26.72 -9.50
C LYS A 533 -5.16 26.41 -10.25
N ALA A 534 -4.99 26.92 -11.48
CA ALA A 534 -3.78 26.73 -12.27
C ALA A 534 -2.54 27.35 -11.60
N ILE A 535 -2.66 28.53 -11.00
CA ILE A 535 -1.57 29.17 -10.22
C ILE A 535 -1.19 28.30 -9.02
N ILE A 536 -2.16 27.78 -8.27
CA ILE A 536 -1.89 26.89 -7.12
C ILE A 536 -1.18 25.62 -7.59
N VAL A 537 -1.65 24.98 -8.67
CA VAL A 537 -1.01 23.80 -9.25
C VAL A 537 0.43 24.12 -9.64
N ALA A 538 0.68 25.24 -10.34
CA ALA A 538 2.01 25.66 -10.74
C ALA A 538 2.92 25.94 -9.53
N ALA A 539 2.41 26.59 -8.49
CA ALA A 539 3.15 26.85 -7.25
C ALA A 539 3.51 25.56 -6.51
N VAL A 540 2.60 24.57 -6.46
CA VAL A 540 2.85 23.25 -5.87
C VAL A 540 3.91 22.50 -6.66
N PHE A 541 3.85 22.52 -8.00
CA PHE A 541 4.90 21.92 -8.82
C PHE A 541 6.25 22.59 -8.65
N TRP A 542 6.28 23.92 -8.58
CA TRP A 542 7.49 24.66 -8.26
C TRP A 542 8.03 24.27 -6.88
N LEU A 543 7.17 24.13 -5.88
CA LEU A 543 7.57 23.69 -4.54
C LEU A 543 8.14 22.27 -4.58
N VAL A 544 7.48 21.33 -5.24
CA VAL A 544 7.96 19.95 -5.42
C VAL A 544 9.34 19.93 -6.06
N TYR A 545 9.56 20.75 -7.08
CA TYR A 545 10.87 20.88 -7.72
C TYR A 545 11.91 21.53 -6.79
N ALA A 546 11.53 22.57 -6.05
CA ALA A 546 12.41 23.29 -5.13
C ALA A 546 12.80 22.47 -3.88
N THR A 547 11.93 21.55 -3.43
CA THR A 547 12.21 20.66 -2.29
C THR A 547 12.85 19.34 -2.69
N ALA A 548 13.02 19.07 -3.99
CA ALA A 548 13.68 17.87 -4.47
C ALA A 548 15.17 17.91 -4.09
N THR A 549 15.52 17.25 -2.99
CA THR A 549 16.92 17.09 -2.53
C THR A 549 17.71 16.07 -3.38
N ALA A 550 16.99 15.16 -4.04
CA ALA A 550 17.45 14.24 -5.07
C ALA A 550 16.28 13.99 -6.04
N GLY A 551 16.48 13.23 -7.12
CA GLY A 551 15.39 12.83 -8.01
C GLY A 551 14.21 12.15 -7.28
N PRO A 552 13.05 11.98 -7.94
CA PRO A 552 11.85 11.43 -7.31
C PRO A 552 12.13 10.07 -6.63
N GLN A 553 11.76 9.94 -5.36
CA GLN A 553 11.93 8.65 -4.67
C GLN A 553 10.92 7.62 -5.18
N PRO A 554 11.38 6.38 -5.46
CA PRO A 554 10.49 5.27 -5.75
C PRO A 554 9.41 5.14 -4.68
N PHE A 555 8.21 4.72 -5.11
CA PHE A 555 7.14 4.38 -4.18
C PHE A 555 7.63 3.33 -3.17
N ILE A 556 7.25 3.44 -1.90
CA ILE A 556 7.85 2.64 -0.82
C ILE A 556 7.76 1.13 -1.04
N TYR A 557 6.72 0.63 -1.70
CA TYR A 557 6.59 -0.80 -2.00
C TYR A 557 7.58 -1.33 -3.03
N PHE A 558 8.29 -0.46 -3.73
CA PHE A 558 9.33 -0.85 -4.68
C PHE A 558 10.69 -1.07 -4.00
N GLN A 559 10.80 -0.73 -2.71
CA GLN A 559 12.03 -0.87 -1.94
C GLN A 559 12.12 -2.20 -1.18
N PHE A 560 11.09 -3.06 -1.26
CA PHE A 560 10.97 -4.28 -0.45
C PHE A 560 11.25 -5.58 -1.19
#